data_AF-A0A941MYP0-F1
#
_entry.id   AF-A0A941MYP0-F1
#
_cell.length_a   1.000
_cell.length_b   1.000
_cell.length_c   1.000
_cell.angle_alpha   90.00
_cell.angle_beta   90.00
_cell.angle_gamma   90.00
#
_symmetry.space_group_name_H-M   'P 1'
#
loop_
_entity.id
_entity.type
_entity.pdbx_description
1 polymer ?
#
loop_
_entity_poly.entity_id
_entity_poly.type
_entity_poly.pdbx_seq_one_letter_code
_entity_poly.pdbx_strand_id
1 'polypeptide(L)'
;MPAIINQYVSSIGWAAGAYWHCDAERAREAKARDIRSHLADAVKQLPADAHCVIHVGLETPDGEEVEAERYARILNTVCEFDATGKDLRWIYTHLYESYSPPDKAWYFDETIYKFSITQDVNTEPISTHSTIVPPEAGGTSGVHWLREAP
;
A
#
# COMPACT_ATOMS: atom_id res chain seq x y z
N MET A 1 -24.80 -11.68 -0.79
CA MET A 1 -24.94 -10.61 -1.80
C MET A 1 -23.57 -9.95 -1.94
N PRO A 2 -23.00 -9.83 -3.15
CA PRO A 2 -21.75 -9.09 -3.31
C PRO A 2 -22.01 -7.60 -3.00
N ALA A 3 -21.10 -6.95 -2.30
CA ALA A 3 -21.14 -5.52 -2.08
C ALA A 3 -20.93 -4.81 -3.43
N ILE A 4 -21.91 -4.02 -3.87
CA ILE A 4 -21.78 -3.19 -5.08
C ILE A 4 -21.20 -1.85 -4.61
N ILE A 5 -19.92 -1.62 -4.87
CA ILE A 5 -19.18 -0.45 -4.33
C ILE A 5 -19.42 0.83 -5.15
N ASN A 6 -20.01 0.76 -6.35
CA ASN A 6 -20.30 1.96 -7.16
C ASN A 6 -21.58 1.79 -8.00
N GLN A 7 -22.59 2.64 -7.77
CA GLN A 7 -23.78 2.73 -8.63
C GLN A 7 -23.89 4.12 -9.25
N TYR A 8 -24.05 4.16 -10.57
CA TYR A 8 -24.29 5.40 -11.30
C TYR A 8 -25.75 5.84 -11.11
N VAL A 9 -25.96 7.02 -10.56
CA VAL A 9 -27.30 7.62 -10.37
C VAL A 9 -27.51 8.67 -11.45
N SER A 10 -28.45 8.43 -12.37
CA SER A 10 -28.74 9.33 -13.51
C SER A 10 -29.56 10.56 -13.14
N SER A 11 -30.27 10.55 -12.01
CA SER A 11 -30.96 11.72 -11.48
C SER A 11 -31.12 11.64 -9.96
N ILE A 12 -30.94 12.79 -9.28
CA ILE A 12 -31.14 12.96 -7.85
C ILE A 12 -32.08 14.15 -7.67
N GLY A 13 -33.20 13.94 -6.97
CA GLY A 13 -34.12 15.03 -6.61
C GLY A 13 -33.59 15.92 -5.48
N TRP A 14 -32.88 15.31 -4.51
CA TRP A 14 -32.21 16.00 -3.41
C TRP A 14 -31.12 15.10 -2.83
N ALA A 15 -29.96 15.67 -2.48
CA ALA A 15 -28.90 14.98 -1.77
C ALA A 15 -28.29 15.91 -0.71
N ALA A 16 -27.86 15.32 0.39
CA ALA A 16 -27.01 15.94 1.38
C ALA A 16 -25.86 14.99 1.70
N GLY A 17 -24.66 15.55 1.88
CA GLY A 17 -23.47 14.84 2.32
C GLY A 17 -22.97 15.45 3.62
N ALA A 18 -22.44 14.60 4.49
CA ALA A 18 -21.65 15.03 5.65
C ALA A 18 -20.27 14.41 5.52
N TYR A 19 -19.24 15.22 5.72
CA TYR A 19 -17.86 14.77 5.83
C TYR A 19 -17.47 14.80 7.30
N TRP A 20 -16.91 13.69 7.80
CA TRP A 20 -16.42 13.59 9.16
C TRP A 20 -14.94 13.20 9.11
N HIS A 21 -14.11 13.94 9.85
CA HIS A 21 -12.73 13.55 10.11
C HIS A 21 -12.50 13.47 11.63
N CYS A 22 -11.60 12.59 12.04
CA CYS A 22 -11.13 12.49 13.41
C CYS A 22 -9.62 12.67 13.39
N ASP A 23 -9.15 13.75 14.00
CA ASP A 23 -7.76 14.17 14.08
C ASP A 23 -7.08 13.75 15.40
N ALA A 24 -7.80 13.03 16.26
CA ALA A 24 -7.24 12.50 17.49
C ALA A 24 -6.06 11.57 17.20
N GLU A 25 -4.93 11.78 17.88
CA GLU A 25 -3.69 11.00 17.74
C GLU A 25 -3.94 9.49 17.79
N ARG A 26 -4.68 9.02 18.80
CA ARG A 26 -5.04 7.60 18.94
C ARG A 26 -5.83 7.05 17.75
N ALA A 27 -6.65 7.86 17.10
CA ALA A 27 -7.37 7.43 15.90
C ALA A 27 -6.42 7.27 14.71
N ARG A 28 -5.47 8.20 14.54
CA ARG A 28 -4.41 8.10 13.52
C ARG A 28 -3.56 6.86 13.72
N GLU A 29 -3.11 6.62 14.95
CA GLU A 29 -2.33 5.42 15.31
C GLU A 29 -3.08 4.11 15.01
N ALA A 30 -4.39 4.07 15.25
CA ALA A 30 -5.21 2.89 15.01
C ALA A 30 -5.42 2.60 13.52
N LYS A 31 -5.48 3.65 12.69
CA LYS A 31 -5.60 3.56 11.22
C LYS A 31 -4.27 3.21 10.55
N ALA A 32 -3.15 3.72 11.09
CA ALA A 32 -1.78 3.45 10.68
C ALA A 32 -1.32 2.03 11.08
N ARG A 33 -2.03 1.02 10.57
CA ARG A 33 -1.72 -0.40 10.72
C ARG A 33 -0.41 -0.74 10.02
N ASP A 34 0.42 -1.48 10.74
CA ASP A 34 1.73 -1.97 10.31
C ASP A 34 1.62 -3.33 9.60
N ILE A 35 2.67 -3.73 8.88
CA ILE A 35 2.79 -4.97 8.10
C ILE A 35 3.37 -6.16 8.89
N ARG A 36 3.77 -5.96 10.14
CA ARG A 36 4.48 -6.97 10.96
C ARG A 36 3.86 -8.36 10.94
N SER A 37 2.54 -8.46 11.12
CA SER A 37 1.83 -9.75 11.10
C SER A 37 1.92 -10.43 9.73
N HIS A 38 1.78 -9.67 8.65
CA HIS A 38 1.84 -10.16 7.28
C HIS A 38 3.26 -10.63 6.93
N LEU A 39 4.29 -9.90 7.37
CA LEU A 39 5.68 -10.33 7.21
C LEU A 39 5.97 -11.64 7.94
N ALA A 40 5.51 -11.77 9.19
CA ALA A 40 5.67 -12.99 9.97
C ALA A 40 5.03 -14.21 9.31
N ASP A 41 3.88 -14.02 8.64
CA ASP A 41 3.20 -15.10 7.92
C ASP A 41 3.80 -15.37 6.53
N ALA A 42 4.29 -14.34 5.84
CA ALA A 42 4.97 -14.49 4.55
C ALA A 42 6.31 -15.23 4.69
N VAL A 43 7.10 -14.92 5.71
CA VAL A 43 8.41 -15.59 5.94
C VAL A 43 8.28 -17.10 6.14
N LYS A 44 7.19 -17.57 6.76
CA LYS A 44 6.94 -19.01 6.95
C LYS A 44 6.77 -19.75 5.63
N GLN A 45 6.35 -19.05 4.57
CA GLN A 45 6.10 -19.62 3.25
C GLN A 45 7.37 -19.67 2.40
N LEU A 46 8.44 -18.99 2.81
CA LEU A 46 9.67 -18.93 2.02
C LEU A 46 10.42 -20.27 2.01
N PRO A 47 10.98 -20.70 0.87
CA PRO A 47 11.92 -21.81 0.82
C PRO A 47 13.20 -21.49 1.61
N ALA A 48 13.95 -22.54 2.00
CA ALA A 48 15.20 -22.37 2.74
C ALA A 48 16.43 -22.20 1.81
N ASP A 49 16.30 -22.55 0.54
CA ASP A 49 17.38 -22.77 -0.42
C ASP A 49 17.27 -21.88 -1.67
N ALA A 50 16.50 -20.79 -1.60
CA ALA A 50 16.36 -19.84 -2.70
C ALA A 50 16.34 -18.39 -2.21
N HIS A 51 16.83 -17.48 -3.07
CA HIS A 51 16.68 -16.04 -2.87
C HIS A 51 15.20 -15.66 -2.92
N CYS A 52 14.75 -14.97 -1.88
CA CYS A 52 13.34 -14.65 -1.67
C CYS A 52 13.09 -13.15 -1.66
N VAL A 53 11.89 -12.80 -2.11
CA VAL A 53 11.32 -11.46 -1.97
C VAL A 53 9.91 -11.58 -1.39
N ILE A 54 9.46 -10.59 -0.64
CA ILE A 54 8.10 -10.52 -0.12
C ILE A 54 7.41 -9.30 -0.70
N HIS A 55 6.16 -9.45 -1.13
CA HIS A 55 5.26 -8.37 -1.50
C HIS A 55 4.12 -8.32 -0.49
N VAL A 56 3.85 -7.14 0.05
CA VAL A 56 2.71 -6.87 0.96
C VAL A 56 1.86 -5.77 0.35
N GLY A 57 0.57 -6.04 0.13
CA GLY A 57 -0.38 -5.04 -0.35
C GLY A 57 -1.26 -4.49 0.77
N LEU A 58 -1.50 -3.18 0.75
CA LEU A 58 -2.33 -2.45 1.70
C LEU A 58 -3.22 -1.46 0.96
N GLU A 59 -4.47 -1.28 1.41
CA GLU A 59 -5.31 -0.16 0.99
C GLU A 59 -5.08 1.05 1.91
N THR A 60 -4.93 2.24 1.33
CA THR A 60 -4.51 3.47 2.04
C THR A 60 -5.41 4.68 1.83
N PRO A 61 -6.70 4.62 2.20
CA PRO A 61 -7.66 5.73 1.99
C PRO A 61 -7.62 6.80 3.09
N ASP A 62 -6.74 6.69 4.08
CA ASP A 62 -6.84 7.41 5.36
C ASP A 62 -6.16 8.80 5.38
N GLY A 63 -5.53 9.21 4.27
CA GLY A 63 -4.92 10.52 4.09
C GLY A 63 -3.51 10.69 4.67
N GLU A 64 -2.86 11.80 4.31
CA GLU A 64 -1.43 12.06 4.53
C GLU A 64 -0.94 11.79 5.95
N GLU A 65 -1.63 12.31 6.96
CA GLU A 65 -1.22 12.21 8.36
C GLU A 65 -1.16 10.77 8.89
N VAL A 66 -2.04 9.90 8.38
CA VAL A 66 -2.09 8.48 8.74
C VAL A 66 -1.03 7.72 7.95
N GLU A 67 -0.86 8.03 6.67
CA GLU A 67 0.12 7.35 5.82
C GLU A 67 1.56 7.68 6.20
N ALA A 68 1.83 8.90 6.69
CA ALA A 68 3.13 9.26 7.26
C ALA A 68 3.46 8.43 8.52
N GLU A 69 2.50 8.28 9.44
CA GLU A 69 2.64 7.43 10.63
C GLU A 69 2.80 5.95 10.24
N ARG A 70 2.05 5.49 9.24
CA ARG A 70 2.14 4.13 8.71
C ARG A 70 3.54 3.86 8.15
N TYR A 71 4.07 4.78 7.36
CA TYR A 71 5.43 4.67 6.81
C TYR A 71 6.47 4.51 7.92
N ALA A 72 6.41 5.35 8.96
CA ALA A 72 7.35 5.27 10.08
C ALA A 72 7.30 3.90 10.78
N ARG A 73 6.09 3.34 10.98
CA ARG A 73 5.91 2.01 11.57
C ARG A 73 6.45 0.90 10.69
N ILE A 74 6.12 0.93 9.40
CA ILE A 74 6.61 -0.05 8.42
C ILE A 74 8.14 -0.02 8.39
N LEU A 75 8.74 1.17 8.32
CA LEU A 75 10.20 1.32 8.31
C LEU A 75 10.82 0.72 9.58
N ASN A 76 10.30 1.04 10.77
CA ASN A 76 10.79 0.48 12.03
C ASN A 76 10.67 -1.05 12.05
N THR A 77 9.51 -1.59 11.66
CA THR A 77 9.29 -3.03 11.61
C THR A 77 10.23 -3.72 10.62
N VAL A 78 10.47 -3.14 9.45
CA VAL A 78 11.40 -3.73 8.47
C VAL A 78 12.84 -3.68 8.97
N CYS A 79 13.27 -2.57 9.59
CA CYS A 79 14.61 -2.46 10.17
C CYS A 79 14.88 -3.48 11.29
N GLU A 80 13.85 -3.84 12.05
CA GLU A 80 13.92 -4.80 13.16
C GLU A 80 13.58 -6.24 12.73
N PHE A 81 13.19 -6.47 11.47
CA PHE A 81 12.62 -7.74 11.06
C PHE A 81 13.68 -8.85 10.99
N ASP A 82 13.47 -9.91 11.75
CA ASP A 82 14.31 -11.09 11.74
C ASP A 82 13.81 -12.13 10.73
N ALA A 83 14.57 -12.30 9.65
CA ALA A 83 14.36 -13.34 8.64
C ALA A 83 15.32 -14.54 8.81
N THR A 84 15.89 -14.75 10.01
CA THR A 84 16.89 -15.80 10.27
C THR A 84 16.45 -17.16 9.71
N GLY A 85 17.37 -17.80 8.98
CA GLY A 85 17.13 -19.10 8.35
C GLY A 85 16.41 -19.02 7.00
N LYS A 86 16.05 -17.82 6.52
CA LYS A 86 15.56 -17.57 5.17
C LYS A 86 16.48 -16.61 4.44
N ASP A 87 16.64 -16.79 3.14
CA ASP A 87 17.39 -15.87 2.30
C ASP A 87 16.47 -14.78 1.73
N LEU A 88 15.88 -13.97 2.62
CA LEU A 88 15.05 -12.83 2.27
C LEU A 88 15.92 -11.62 1.89
N ARG A 89 15.76 -11.14 0.66
CA ARG A 89 16.58 -10.07 0.07
C ARG A 89 15.86 -8.73 0.06
N TRP A 90 14.57 -8.74 -0.30
CA TRP A 90 13.77 -7.53 -0.50
C TRP A 90 12.35 -7.67 0.06
N ILE A 91 11.82 -6.55 0.55
CA ILE A 91 10.42 -6.38 0.91
C ILE A 91 9.84 -5.23 0.10
N TYR A 92 8.76 -5.51 -0.62
CA TYR A 92 7.96 -4.56 -1.36
C TYR A 92 6.65 -4.32 -0.62
N THR A 93 6.35 -3.07 -0.29
CA THR A 93 5.04 -2.70 0.28
C THR A 93 4.28 -1.84 -0.72
N HIS A 94 3.15 -2.35 -1.18
CA HIS A 94 2.28 -1.70 -2.15
C HIS A 94 1.14 -1.02 -1.40
N LEU A 95 0.99 0.27 -1.62
CA LEU A 95 -0.06 1.10 -1.04
C LEU A 95 -1.02 1.48 -2.15
N TYR A 96 -2.25 1.03 -2.02
CA TYR A 96 -3.28 1.08 -3.04
C TYR A 96 -4.36 2.09 -2.68
N GLU A 97 -4.75 2.89 -3.67
CA GLU A 97 -5.98 3.69 -3.58
C GLU A 97 -6.77 3.57 -4.88
N SER A 98 -8.01 3.10 -4.77
CA SER A 98 -8.94 3.01 -5.88
C SER A 98 -9.89 4.19 -5.87
N TYR A 99 -10.11 4.79 -7.03
CA TYR A 99 -11.05 5.88 -7.25
C TYR A 99 -12.13 5.47 -8.25
N SER A 100 -13.25 6.18 -8.23
CA SER A 100 -14.38 5.93 -9.14
C SER A 100 -14.94 7.23 -9.70
N PRO A 101 -14.12 7.99 -10.45
CA PRO A 101 -14.57 9.23 -11.06
C PRO A 101 -15.64 8.91 -12.13
N PRO A 102 -16.58 9.83 -12.38
CA PRO A 102 -17.76 9.56 -13.21
C PRO A 102 -17.44 9.27 -14.68
N ASP A 103 -16.26 9.69 -15.16
CA ASP A 103 -15.80 9.58 -16.53
C ASP A 103 -14.87 8.38 -16.78
N LYS A 104 -14.49 7.62 -15.75
CA LYS A 104 -13.58 6.47 -15.88
C LYS A 104 -14.18 5.22 -15.25
N ALA A 105 -14.08 4.10 -15.96
CA ALA A 105 -14.55 2.81 -15.47
C ALA A 105 -13.74 2.29 -14.27
N TRP A 106 -12.48 2.70 -14.18
CA TRP A 106 -11.53 2.31 -13.13
C TRP A 106 -10.42 3.35 -13.07
N TYR A 107 -10.08 3.81 -11.88
CA TYR A 107 -8.90 4.64 -11.65
C TYR A 107 -8.22 4.18 -10.36
N PHE A 108 -6.90 4.08 -10.38
CA PHE A 108 -6.18 3.40 -9.31
C PHE A 108 -4.75 3.94 -9.23
N ASP A 109 -4.34 4.26 -8.01
CA ASP A 109 -2.97 4.64 -7.69
C ASP A 109 -2.29 3.52 -6.89
N GLU A 110 -1.02 3.29 -7.21
CA GLU A 110 -0.15 2.37 -6.50
C GLU A 110 1.14 3.11 -6.13
N THR A 111 1.44 3.19 -4.84
CA THR A 111 2.74 3.62 -4.33
C THR A 111 3.49 2.41 -3.81
N ILE A 112 4.81 2.36 -4.00
CA ILE A 112 5.61 1.19 -3.65
C ILE A 112 6.79 1.61 -2.79
N TYR A 113 6.83 1.13 -1.56
CA TYR A 113 8.02 1.18 -0.73
C TYR A 113 8.89 -0.04 -0.98
N LYS A 114 10.20 0.19 -1.04
CA LYS A 114 11.21 -0.79 -1.41
C LYS A 114 12.25 -0.85 -0.32
N PHE A 115 12.38 -2.00 0.32
CA PHE A 115 13.34 -2.20 1.39
C PHE A 115 14.28 -3.34 1.04
N SER A 116 15.59 -3.08 1.06
CA SER A 116 16.62 -4.12 1.01
C SER A 116 16.92 -4.58 2.43
N ILE A 117 16.92 -5.89 2.66
CA ILE A 117 17.21 -6.51 3.96
C ILE A 117 18.70 -6.86 4.08
N THR A 118 19.38 -7.05 2.95
CA THR A 118 20.79 -7.42 2.90
C THR A 118 21.64 -6.27 2.35
N GLN A 119 22.68 -5.88 3.10
CA GLN A 119 23.58 -4.79 2.71
C GLN A 119 24.33 -5.05 1.40
N ASP A 120 24.48 -6.31 1.00
CA ASP A 120 25.27 -6.71 -0.17
C ASP A 120 24.50 -6.65 -1.51
N VAL A 121 23.19 -6.43 -1.46
CA VAL A 121 22.33 -6.42 -2.66
C VAL A 121 22.04 -4.98 -3.04
N ASN A 122 22.95 -4.41 -3.84
CA ASN A 122 22.80 -3.05 -4.38
C ASN A 122 21.87 -2.99 -5.61
N THR A 123 21.49 -4.15 -6.15
CA THR A 123 20.65 -4.22 -7.35
C THR A 123 19.33 -4.85 -7.02
N GLU A 124 18.27 -4.09 -7.23
CA GLU A 124 16.89 -4.54 -7.13
C GLU A 124 16.63 -5.67 -8.15
N PRO A 125 16.10 -6.84 -7.72
CA PRO A 125 16.00 -8.02 -8.58
C PRO A 125 14.88 -7.92 -9.63
N ILE A 126 13.91 -7.04 -9.41
CA ILE A 126 12.73 -6.88 -10.26
C ILE A 126 12.80 -5.49 -10.90
N SER A 127 12.51 -5.36 -12.20
CA SER A 127 12.44 -4.06 -12.88
C SER A 127 11.02 -3.48 -12.86
N THR A 128 10.01 -4.35 -12.78
CA THR A 128 8.59 -4.01 -12.76
C THR A 128 7.98 -4.31 -11.41
N HIS A 129 7.68 -3.25 -10.67
CA HIS A 129 7.26 -3.36 -9.27
C HIS A 129 5.75 -3.33 -9.11
N SER A 130 5.03 -2.68 -10.02
CA SER A 130 3.59 -2.56 -9.90
C SER A 130 2.91 -3.92 -9.99
N THR A 131 1.95 -4.12 -9.10
CA THR A 131 1.14 -5.34 -9.03
C THR A 131 -0.22 -5.15 -9.70
N ILE A 132 -0.71 -3.92 -9.75
CA ILE A 132 -2.04 -3.60 -10.28
C ILE A 132 -1.94 -2.61 -11.45
N VAL A 133 -1.15 -1.54 -11.30
CA VAL A 133 -1.04 -0.52 -12.34
C VAL A 133 -0.08 -0.98 -13.44
N PRO A 134 -0.55 -1.14 -14.70
CA PRO A 134 0.33 -1.62 -15.75
C PRO A 134 1.48 -0.64 -16.02
N PRO A 135 2.72 -1.12 -16.32
CA PRO A 135 3.88 -0.26 -16.55
C PRO A 135 3.65 0.79 -17.64
N GLU A 136 2.90 0.44 -18.68
CA GLU A 136 2.52 1.29 -19.81
C GLU A 136 1.57 2.43 -19.43
N ALA A 137 0.87 2.36 -18.29
CA ALA A 137 0.04 3.46 -17.81
C ALA A 137 0.88 4.67 -17.36
N GLY A 138 2.20 4.47 -17.18
CA GLY A 138 3.10 5.47 -16.65
C GLY A 138 3.00 5.60 -15.13
N GLY A 139 4.13 5.77 -14.48
CA GLY A 139 4.19 6.07 -13.05
C GLY A 139 4.31 7.57 -12.82
N THR A 140 3.66 8.07 -11.78
CA THR A 140 3.88 9.44 -11.28
C THR A 140 4.86 9.38 -10.12
N SER A 141 5.80 10.34 -10.06
CA SER A 141 6.78 10.42 -8.96
C SER A 141 6.12 10.81 -7.63
N GLY A 142 6.71 10.37 -6.53
CA GLY A 142 6.20 10.61 -5.18
C GLY A 142 5.10 9.63 -4.78
N VAL A 143 4.39 9.99 -3.72
CA VAL A 143 3.36 9.16 -3.09
C VAL A 143 1.97 9.67 -3.43
N HIS A 144 0.98 8.78 -3.56
CA HIS A 144 -0.35 9.15 -4.07
C HIS A 144 -1.13 10.05 -3.10
N TRP A 145 -1.00 9.87 -1.79
CA TRP A 145 -1.71 10.68 -0.78
C TRP A 145 -1.23 12.13 -0.66
N LEU A 146 -0.20 12.56 -1.40
CA LEU A 146 0.21 13.97 -1.50
C LEU A 146 -0.32 14.65 -2.78
N ARG A 147 -1.12 13.93 -3.57
CA ARG A 147 -1.68 14.41 -4.84
C ARG A 147 -3.15 14.75 -4.65
N GLU A 148 -3.68 15.59 -5.53
CA GLU A 148 -5.12 15.77 -5.62
C GLU A 148 -5.76 14.50 -6.19
N ALA A 149 -6.84 14.06 -5.54
CA ALA A 149 -7.65 12.95 -6.03
C ALA A 149 -8.25 13.30 -7.41
N PRO A 150 -8.37 12.31 -8.32
CA PRO A 150 -8.86 12.45 -9.69
C PRO A 150 -10.34 12.80 -9.83
#